data_AF-A0A932HMW1-F1
#
_entry.id   AF-A0A932HMW1-F1
#
_cell.length_a   1.000
_cell.length_b   1.000
_cell.length_c   1.000
_cell.angle_alpha   90.00
_cell.angle_beta   90.00
_cell.angle_gamma   90.00
#
_symmetry.space_group_name_H-M   'P 1'
#
loop_
_entity.id
_entity.type
_entity.pdbx_description
1 polymer ?
#
loop_
_entity_poly.entity_id
_entity_poly.type
_entity_poly.pdbx_seq_one_letter_code
_entity_poly.pdbx_strand_id
1 'polypeptide(L)'
;MTAGIKVLDGHMHLLTAQTAREELAWLPPMSPAVAGAARRRRERYEREQGVPSAESADETVESAASRWLAAFDQYGVTAAVFLALAPRPETLGRFVGQQPDRLF
;
A
#
# COMPACT_ATOMS: atom_id res chain seq x y z
N MET A 1 16.79 -15.38 15.71
CA MET A 1 17.33 -14.08 16.18
C MET A 1 18.12 -13.45 15.04
N THR A 2 17.53 -12.47 14.35
CA THR A 2 18.12 -11.73 13.21
C THR A 2 18.98 -10.54 13.67
N ALA A 3 19.72 -10.70 14.78
CA ALA A 3 20.48 -9.60 15.36
C ALA A 3 21.52 -9.08 14.36
N GLY A 4 21.29 -7.88 13.82
CA GLY A 4 22.18 -7.18 12.90
C GLY A 4 21.73 -7.12 11.43
N ILE A 5 20.69 -7.85 11.01
CA ILE A 5 20.19 -7.81 9.63
C ILE A 5 19.17 -6.68 9.50
N LYS A 6 19.44 -5.71 8.62
CA LYS A 6 18.46 -4.70 8.21
C LYS A 6 17.60 -5.27 7.08
N VAL A 7 16.29 -5.25 7.27
CA VAL A 7 15.31 -5.68 6.26
C VAL A 7 14.66 -4.45 5.65
N LEU A 8 14.69 -4.35 4.32
CA LEU A 8 14.00 -3.34 3.54
C LEU A 8 12.92 -4.04 2.72
N ASP A 9 11.68 -3.58 2.83
CA ASP A 9 10.65 -3.98 1.87
C ASP A 9 10.77 -3.07 0.63
N GLY A 10 11.09 -3.68 -0.51
CA GLY A 10 11.31 -2.95 -1.76
C GLY A 10 10.04 -2.61 -2.54
N HIS A 11 8.88 -3.13 -2.13
CA HIS A 11 7.64 -2.97 -2.89
C HIS A 11 6.42 -3.03 -1.98
N MET A 12 5.98 -1.87 -1.52
CA MET A 12 4.73 -1.69 -0.78
C MET A 12 3.77 -0.76 -1.52
N HIS A 13 2.50 -0.83 -1.18
CA HIS A 13 1.48 0.14 -1.61
C HIS A 13 0.73 0.65 -0.39
N LEU A 14 0.49 1.97 -0.36
CA LEU A 14 -0.42 2.57 0.61
C LEU A 14 -1.84 2.52 0.02
N LEU A 15 -2.73 1.77 0.66
CA LEU A 15 -4.12 1.59 0.22
C LEU A 15 -5.09 2.30 1.17
N THR A 16 -5.35 3.57 0.92
CA THR A 16 -6.41 4.37 1.56
C THR A 16 -7.48 4.76 0.54
N ALA A 17 -8.64 5.22 1.01
CA ALA A 17 -9.68 5.77 0.14
C ALA A 17 -9.17 6.96 -0.69
N GLN A 18 -8.27 7.77 -0.13
CA GLN A 18 -7.66 8.91 -0.81
C GLN A 18 -6.72 8.46 -1.95
N THR A 19 -5.84 7.48 -1.71
CA THR A 19 -4.96 6.95 -2.77
C THR A 19 -5.75 6.23 -3.87
N ALA A 20 -6.87 5.58 -3.52
CA ALA A 20 -7.76 4.98 -4.51
C ALA A 20 -8.47 6.06 -5.36
N ARG A 21 -8.88 7.18 -4.76
CA ARG A 21 -9.42 8.34 -5.50
C ARG A 21 -8.38 8.92 -6.46
N GLU A 22 -7.14 9.08 -6.02
CA GLU A 22 -6.03 9.57 -6.87
C GLU A 22 -5.74 8.63 -8.05
N GLU A 23 -5.71 7.32 -7.81
CA GLU A 23 -5.54 6.31 -8.85
C GLU A 23 -6.69 6.34 -9.87
N LEU A 24 -7.94 6.31 -9.40
CA LEU A 24 -9.12 6.31 -10.26
C LEU A 24 -9.26 7.60 -11.08
N ALA A 25 -8.78 8.73 -10.57
CA ALA A 25 -8.76 9.99 -11.31
C ALA A 25 -7.75 9.97 -12.48
N TRP A 26 -6.71 9.13 -12.40
CA TRP A 26 -5.69 8.99 -13.44
C TRP A 26 -6.00 7.86 -14.44
N LEU A 27 -6.63 6.78 -13.97
CA LEU A 27 -6.88 5.62 -14.82
C LEU A 27 -7.92 5.90 -15.90
N PRO A 28 -7.71 5.40 -17.14
CA PRO A 28 -8.76 5.43 -18.13
C PRO A 28 -9.95 4.54 -17.69
N PRO A 29 -11.17 4.84 -18.15
CA PRO A 29 -12.33 4.00 -17.88
C PRO A 29 -12.06 2.54 -18.23
N MET A 30 -12.30 1.65 -17.28
CA MET A 30 -12.07 0.22 -17.45
C MET A 30 -13.26 -0.42 -18.17
N SER A 31 -12.99 -1.22 -19.19
CA SER A 31 -14.07 -1.99 -19.84
C SER A 31 -14.65 -3.04 -18.87
N PRO A 32 -15.93 -3.43 -19.01
CA PRO A 32 -16.54 -4.47 -18.18
C PRO A 32 -15.77 -5.80 -18.22
N ALA A 33 -15.17 -6.13 -19.36
CA ALA A 33 -14.37 -7.34 -19.52
C ALA A 33 -13.10 -7.30 -18.68
N VAL A 34 -12.38 -6.17 -18.67
CA VAL A 34 -11.16 -5.97 -17.87
C VAL A 34 -11.51 -5.94 -16.38
N ALA A 35 -12.58 -5.25 -15.99
CA ALA A 35 -13.06 -5.23 -14.61
C ALA A 35 -13.43 -6.63 -14.11
N GLY A 36 -14.10 -7.43 -14.95
CA GLY A 36 -14.42 -8.82 -14.64
C GLY A 36 -13.17 -9.71 -14.49
N ALA A 37 -12.14 -9.50 -15.33
CA ALA A 37 -10.88 -10.23 -15.23
C ALA A 37 -10.10 -9.86 -13.96
N ALA A 38 -10.02 -8.56 -13.63
CA ALA A 38 -9.38 -8.09 -12.39
C ALA A 38 -10.06 -8.68 -11.15
N ARG A 39 -11.40 -8.70 -11.12
CA ARG A 39 -12.17 -9.31 -10.03
C ARG A 39 -11.86 -10.81 -9.85
N ARG A 40 -11.89 -11.59 -10.94
CA ARG A 40 -11.57 -13.04 -10.87
C ARG A 40 -10.15 -13.31 -10.40
N ARG A 41 -9.19 -12.47 -10.83
CA ARG A 41 -7.79 -12.56 -10.35
C ARG A 41 -7.72 -12.31 -8.85
N ARG A 42 -8.40 -11.28 -8.35
CA ARG A 42 -8.48 -10.95 -6.92
C ARG A 42 -9.06 -12.09 -6.10
N GLU A 43 -10.23 -12.58 -6.48
CA GLU A 43 -10.89 -13.71 -5.81
C GLU A 43 -10.01 -14.96 -5.78
N ARG A 44 -9.24 -15.22 -6.84
CA ARG A 44 -8.29 -16.33 -6.86
C ARG A 44 -7.13 -16.11 -5.89
N TYR A 45 -6.53 -14.92 -5.90
CA TYR A 45 -5.43 -14.57 -4.99
C TYR A 45 -5.83 -14.72 -3.52
N GLU A 46 -7.01 -14.22 -3.14
CA GLU A 46 -7.53 -14.33 -1.77
C GLU A 46 -7.68 -15.79 -1.32
N ARG A 47 -8.19 -16.66 -2.20
CA ARG A 47 -8.28 -18.09 -1.91
C ARG A 47 -6.91 -18.77 -1.80
N GLU A 48 -5.98 -18.44 -2.69
CA GLU A 48 -4.65 -19.06 -2.75
C GLU A 48 -3.75 -18.61 -1.58
N GLN A 49 -3.81 -17.34 -1.18
CA GLN A 49 -2.98 -16.79 -0.11
C GLN A 49 -3.64 -16.86 1.26
N GLY A 50 -4.96 -17.07 1.33
CA GLY A 50 -5.71 -17.06 2.59
C GLY A 50 -5.74 -15.67 3.26
N VAL A 51 -5.47 -14.61 2.50
CA VAL A 51 -5.47 -13.22 2.98
C VAL A 51 -6.51 -12.45 2.18
N PRO A 52 -7.45 -11.74 2.84
CA PRO A 52 -8.39 -10.89 2.14
C PRO A 52 -7.65 -9.76 1.44
N SER A 53 -8.10 -9.35 0.25
CA SER A 53 -7.59 -8.11 -0.33
C SER A 53 -7.98 -6.97 0.59
N ALA A 54 -7.02 -6.12 0.94
CA ALA A 54 -7.31 -4.95 1.76
C ALA A 54 -8.34 -4.08 1.04
N GLU A 55 -9.43 -3.76 1.74
CA GLU A 55 -10.31 -2.69 1.32
C GLU A 55 -9.62 -1.35 1.59
N SER A 56 -9.82 -0.39 0.69
CA SER A 56 -9.35 0.97 0.90
C SER A 56 -10.03 1.57 2.13
N ALA A 57 -9.27 1.81 3.19
CA ALA A 57 -9.80 2.39 4.41
C ALA A 57 -9.93 3.92 4.30
N ASP A 58 -10.97 4.49 4.91
CA ASP A 58 -11.04 5.92 5.23
C ASP A 58 -10.15 6.22 6.45
N GLU A 59 -8.84 5.97 6.30
CA GLU A 59 -7.82 6.29 7.30
C GLU A 59 -7.03 7.54 6.89
N THR A 60 -6.57 8.32 7.87
CA THR A 60 -5.66 9.45 7.60
C THR A 60 -4.24 8.95 7.34
N VAL A 61 -3.42 9.77 6.68
CA VAL A 61 -2.03 9.42 6.38
C VAL A 61 -1.19 9.22 7.64
N GLU A 62 -1.47 9.98 8.70
CA GLU A 62 -0.79 9.90 10.00
C GLU A 62 -1.14 8.59 10.71
N SER A 63 -2.40 8.18 10.65
CA SER A 63 -2.86 6.91 11.22
C SER A 63 -2.25 5.73 10.45
N ALA A 64 -2.25 5.79 9.13
CA ALA A 64 -1.63 4.77 8.28
C ALA A 64 -0.11 4.65 8.54
N ALA A 65 0.59 5.78 8.65
CA ALA A 65 2.03 5.81 8.93
C ALA A 65 2.32 5.20 10.30
N SER A 66 1.57 5.59 11.33
CA SER A 66 1.71 5.03 12.68
C SER A 66 1.50 3.51 12.68
N ARG A 67 0.47 3.03 11.96
CA ARG A 67 0.17 1.60 11.83
C ARG A 67 1.29 0.82 11.14
N TRP A 68 1.83 1.35 10.04
CA TRP A 68 2.92 0.71 9.31
C TRP A 68 4.24 0.71 10.09
N LEU A 69 4.59 1.81 10.75
CA LEU A 69 5.79 1.89 11.59
C LEU A 69 5.71 0.89 12.76
N ALA A 70 4.54 0.77 13.40
CA ALA A 70 4.33 -0.24 14.44
C ALA A 70 4.48 -1.67 13.91
N ALA A 71 3.97 -1.95 12.71
CA ALA A 71 4.17 -3.25 12.06
C ALA A 71 5.65 -3.50 11.72
N PHE A 72 6.36 -2.49 11.23
CA PHE A 72 7.80 -2.58 10.95
C PHE A 72 8.59 -2.93 12.21
N ASP A 73 8.28 -2.28 13.32
CA ASP A 73 8.91 -2.57 14.61
C ASP A 73 8.58 -3.99 15.10
N GLN A 74 7.33 -4.43 14.94
CA GLN A 74 6.88 -5.77 15.31
C GLN A 74 7.60 -6.88 14.52
N TYR A 75 7.82 -6.66 13.22
CA TYR A 75 8.37 -7.68 12.32
C TYR A 75 9.85 -7.50 11.99
N GLY A 76 10.51 -6.49 12.57
CA GLY A 76 11.93 -6.21 12.34
C GLY A 76 12.23 -5.65 10.94
N VAL A 77 11.27 -4.99 10.30
CA VAL A 77 11.47 -4.26 9.05
C VAL A 77 12.07 -2.89 9.38
N THR A 78 13.20 -2.57 8.76
CA THR A 78 13.90 -1.30 9.00
C THR A 78 13.17 -0.14 8.31
N ALA A 79 12.79 -0.35 7.05
CA ALA A 79 12.11 0.63 6.22
C ALA A 79 11.38 -0.06 5.05
N ALA A 80 10.59 0.70 4.30
CA ALA A 80 9.95 0.21 3.09
C ALA A 80 9.81 1.29 2.01
N VAL A 81 9.77 0.86 0.75
CA VAL A 81 9.46 1.67 -0.42
C VAL A 81 8.00 1.50 -0.79
N PHE A 82 7.25 2.60 -0.82
CA PHE A 82 5.85 2.67 -1.18
C PHE A 82 5.71 3.20 -2.61
N LEU A 83 5.16 2.37 -3.48
CA LEU A 83 4.97 2.69 -4.89
C LEU A 83 3.61 3.34 -5.11
N ALA A 84 3.64 4.47 -5.78
CA ALA A 84 2.46 5.23 -6.18
C ALA A 84 1.57 4.45 -7.14
N LEU A 85 0.25 4.59 -6.97
CA LEU A 85 -0.75 4.09 -7.93
C LEU A 85 -1.13 5.14 -9.00
N ALA A 86 -0.75 6.42 -8.78
CA ALA A 86 -0.99 7.55 -9.68
C ALA A 86 0.29 8.38 -9.87
N PRO A 87 0.47 9.09 -10.99
CA PRO A 87 1.59 10.01 -11.17
C PRO A 87 1.40 11.25 -10.28
N ARG A 88 2.32 11.49 -9.34
CA ARG A 88 2.34 12.60 -8.35
C ARG A 88 1.27 12.49 -7.24
N PRO A 89 1.33 11.44 -6.41
CA PRO A 89 0.39 11.24 -5.31
C PRO A 89 0.69 12.20 -4.14
N GLU A 90 -0.11 13.26 -3.98
CA GLU A 90 0.00 14.18 -2.83
C GLU A 90 -0.15 13.43 -1.50
N THR A 91 -1.02 12.42 -1.47
CA THR A 91 -1.27 11.61 -0.27
C THR A 91 -0.07 10.75 0.10
N LEU A 92 0.58 10.11 -0.86
CA LEU A 92 1.78 9.34 -0.58
C LEU A 92 2.96 10.26 -0.17
N GLY A 93 3.08 11.44 -0.78
CA GLY A 93 4.07 12.44 -0.36
C GLY A 93 3.90 12.85 1.11
N ARG A 94 2.66 13.10 1.55
CA ARG A 94 2.36 13.40 2.96
C ARG A 94 2.62 12.22 3.91
N PHE A 95 2.38 10.99 3.44
CA PHE A 95 2.66 9.77 4.20
C PHE A 95 4.16 9.56 4.41
N VAL A 96 4.97 9.64 3.35
CA VAL A 96 6.43 9.56 3.41
C VAL A 96 7.00 10.65 4.32
N GLY A 97 6.44 11.86 4.25
CA GLY A 97 6.82 12.97 5.13
C GLY A 97 6.62 12.74 6.62
N GLN A 98 5.84 11.73 7.05
CA GLN A 98 5.68 11.39 8.47
C GLN A 98 6.96 10.79 9.06
N GLN A 99 7.73 10.02 8.28
CA GLN A 99 9.00 9.44 8.71
C GLN A 99 9.91 9.10 7.51
N PRO A 100 10.60 10.10 6.94
CA PRO A 100 11.30 9.96 5.65
C PRO A 100 12.50 8.99 5.68
N ASP A 101 13.02 8.64 6.86
CA ASP A 101 14.10 7.66 7.01
C ASP A 101 13.60 6.19 7.00
N ARG A 102 12.28 5.98 7.06
CA ARG A 102 11.65 4.65 7.17
C ARG A 102 10.56 4.39 6.14
N LEU A 103 9.94 5.44 5.61
CA LEU A 103 8.88 5.40 4.60
C LEU A 103 9.42 6.10 3.35
N PHE A 104 9.66 5.37 2.27
CA PHE A 104 10.20 5.88 1.00
C PHE A 104 9.17 5.87 -0.12
#